data_AF-A0A3A9XKE1-F1
#
_entry.id   AF-A0A3A9XKE1-F1
#
_cell.length_a   1.000
_cell.length_b   1.000
_cell.length_c   1.000
_cell.angle_alpha   90.00
_cell.angle_beta   90.00
_cell.angle_gamma   90.00
#
_symmetry.space_group_name_H-M   'P 1'
#
loop_
_entity.id
_entity.type
_entity.pdbx_description
1 polymer ?
#
loop_
_entity_poly.entity_id
_entity_poly.type
_entity_poly.pdbx_seq_one_letter_code
_entity_poly.pdbx_strand_id
1 'polypeptide(L)' 'MGAVPAGLPHHSRIEQDPLHVYAYDLVDGRYQPVADAAEELIVEKPFDIRPSLRDIAP' A
#
# COMPACT_ATOMS: atom_id res chain seq x y z
N MET A 1 -16.36 8.52 2.54
CA MET A 1 -15.65 8.28 1.26
C MET A 1 -14.22 8.76 1.44
N GLY A 2 -13.21 7.90 1.29
CA GLY A 2 -11.81 8.28 1.42
C GLY A 2 -11.37 9.23 0.30
N ALA A 3 -10.32 10.02 0.54
CA ALA A 3 -9.75 10.94 -0.44
C ALA A 3 -9.34 10.17 -1.71
N VAL A 4 -9.73 10.68 -2.89
CA VAL A 4 -9.32 10.10 -4.16
C VAL A 4 -7.89 10.57 -4.43
N PRO A 5 -6.89 9.67 -4.54
CA PRO A 5 -5.51 10.07 -4.77
C PRO A 5 -5.38 10.77 -6.13
N ALA A 6 -4.83 11.99 -6.12
CA ALA A 6 -4.81 12.95 -7.23
C ALA A 6 -3.82 12.57 -8.36
N GLY A 7 -3.88 11.32 -8.85
CA GLY A 7 -2.99 10.82 -9.89
C GLY A 7 -1.57 10.50 -9.41
N LEU A 8 -1.39 10.23 -8.11
CA LEU A 8 -0.09 9.83 -7.57
C LEU A 8 0.32 8.46 -8.16
N PRO A 9 1.56 8.30 -8.64
CA PRO A 9 2.01 7.02 -9.22
C PRO A 9 1.86 5.84 -8.28
N HIS A 10 2.05 6.07 -6.97
CA HIS A 10 1.96 5.06 -5.92
C HIS A 10 1.01 5.57 -4.83
N HIS A 11 0.10 4.70 -4.39
CA HIS A 11 -0.91 5.00 -3.36
C HIS A 11 -1.04 3.83 -2.41
N SER A 12 -1.02 4.11 -1.11
CA SER A 12 -1.24 3.10 -0.07
C SER A 12 -2.42 3.46 0.82
N ARG A 13 -3.21 2.46 1.18
CA ARG A 13 -4.30 2.56 2.16
C ARG A 13 -4.00 1.65 3.33
N ILE A 14 -4.02 2.21 4.53
CA ILE A 14 -3.85 1.48 5.78
C ILE A 14 -5.21 1.44 6.48
N GLU A 15 -5.71 0.24 6.75
CA GLU A 15 -6.85 0.01 7.63
C GLU A 15 -6.31 -0.43 8.98
N GLN A 16 -6.84 0.13 10.08
CA GLN A 16 -6.47 -0.25 11.44
C GLN A 16 -7.59 -1.09 12.05
N ASP A 17 -7.20 -2.05 12.89
CA ASP A 17 -8.06 -3.00 13.62
C ASP A 17 -8.96 -3.90 12.71
N PRO A 18 -8.41 -4.98 12.11
CA PRO A 18 -7.00 -5.40 12.13
C PRO A 18 -6.13 -4.54 11.21
N LEU A 19 -4.83 -4.44 11.52
CA LEU A 19 -3.89 -3.69 10.68
C LEU A 19 -3.74 -4.38 9.31
N HIS A 20 -4.13 -3.67 8.26
CA HIS A 20 -4.06 -4.17 6.89
C HIS A 20 -3.58 -3.07 5.95
N VAL A 21 -2.58 -3.38 5.13
CA VAL A 21 -2.02 -2.43 4.16
C VAL A 21 -2.31 -2.90 2.74
N TYR A 22 -2.90 -2.00 1.97
CA TYR A 22 -3.12 -2.16 0.54
C TYR A 22 -2.26 -1.15 -0.20
N ALA A 23 -1.47 -1.58 -1.17
CA ALA A 23 -0.68 -0.71 -2.04
C ALA A 23 -1.13 -0.84 -3.49
N TYR A 24 -1.13 0.28 -4.21
CA TYR A 24 -1.59 0.37 -5.58
C TYR A 24 -0.66 1.24 -6.43
N ASP A 25 -0.46 0.84 -7.68
CA ASP A 25 0.20 1.64 -8.70
C ASP A 25 -0.79 2.17 -9.73
N LEU A 26 -0.60 3.43 -10.13
CA LEU A 26 -1.34 4.02 -11.23
C LEU A 26 -0.75 3.56 -12.56
N VAL A 27 -1.41 2.62 -13.23
CA VAL A 27 -1.04 2.09 -14.54
C VAL A 27 -2.16 2.38 -15.53
N ASP A 28 -1.84 3.05 -16.63
CA ASP A 28 -2.81 3.47 -17.65
C ASP A 28 -4.04 4.21 -17.09
N GLY A 29 -3.81 5.07 -16.10
CA GLY A 29 -4.86 5.87 -15.45
C GLY A 29 -5.74 5.09 -14.48
N ARG A 30 -5.41 3.83 -14.18
CA ARG A 30 -6.13 3.00 -13.21
C ARG A 30 -5.19 2.48 -12.12
N TYR A 31 -5.64 2.55 -10.87
CA TYR A 31 -4.92 1.94 -9.76
C TYR A 31 -5.03 0.42 -9.81
N GLN A 32 -3.89 -0.27 -9.83
CA GLN A 32 -3.76 -1.73 -9.78
C GLN A 32 -3.07 -2.15 -8.48
N PRO A 33 -3.53 -3.21 -7.80
CA PRO A 33 -2.93 -3.66 -6.55
C PRO A 33 -1.51 -4.20 -6.79
N VAL A 34 -0.56 -3.75 -5.98
CA VAL A 34 0.85 -4.21 -6.01
C VAL A 34 1.28 -4.86 -4.70
N ALA A 35 0.57 -4.60 -3.60
CA ALA A 35 0.71 -5.34 -2.36
C ALA A 35 -0.61 -5.38 -1.58
N ASP A 36 -0.84 -6.50 -0.92
CA ASP A 36 -1.96 -6.76 -0.01
C ASP A 36 -1.38 -7.54 1.17
N ALA A 37 -1.30 -6.89 2.34
CA ALA A 37 -0.53 -7.41 3.46
C ALA A 37 -1.24 -7.19 4.80
N ALA A 38 -1.37 -8.28 5.56
CA ALA A 38 -1.89 -8.28 6.93
C ALA A 38 -0.80 -8.50 8.01
N GLU A 39 0.44 -8.87 7.62
CA GLU A 39 1.56 -9.07 8.56
C GLU A 39 2.90 -8.47 8.06
N GLU A 40 3.25 -8.69 6.79
CA GLU A 40 4.48 -8.15 6.15
C GLU A 40 4.13 -7.50 4.83
N LEU A 41 4.51 -6.22 4.65
CA LEU A 41 4.29 -5.51 3.39
C LEU A 41 5.48 -5.75 2.46
N ILE A 42 5.28 -6.54 1.41
CA ILE A 42 6.30 -6.76 0.37
C ILE A 42 6.06 -5.75 -0.75
N VAL A 43 6.99 -4.82 -0.93
CA VAL A 43 7.01 -3.93 -2.09
C VAL A 43 8.24 -4.30 -2.90
N GLU A 44 8.04 -4.79 -4.13
CA GLU A 44 9.15 -5.24 -4.98
C GLU A 44 9.75 -4.12 -5.84
N LYS A 45 9.03 -2.99 -5.99
CA LYS A 45 9.44 -1.85 -6.83
C LYS A 45 9.02 -0.51 -6.23
N PRO A 46 9.84 0.54 -6.40
CA PRO A 46 11.17 0.57 -7.03
C PRO A 46 12.31 -0.02 -6.17
N PHE A 47 12.02 -0.42 -4.92
CA PHE A 47 12.97 -1.03 -4.00
C PHE A 47 12.34 -2.29 -3.40
N ASP A 48 13.10 -3.39 -3.27
CA ASP A 48 12.69 -4.59 -2.52
C ASP A 48 12.78 -4.26 -1.02
N ILE A 49 11.67 -3.76 -0.47
CA ILE A 49 11.55 -3.43 0.96
C ILE A 49 10.46 -4.30 1.59
N ARG A 50 10.77 -4.82 2.78
CA ARG A 50 9.89 -5.71 3.56
C ARG A 50 9.71 -5.19 4.98
N PRO A 51 9.05 -4.05 5.17
CA PRO A 51 8.71 -3.60 6.51
C PRO A 51 7.70 -4.56 7.15
N SER A 52 8.00 -4.98 8.37
CA SER A 52 7.02 -5.62 9.25
C SER A 52 5.92 -4.61 9.57
N LEU A 53 4.66 -5.02 9.56
CA LEU A 53 3.57 -4.10 9.90
C LEU A 53 3.66 -3.58 11.34
N ARG A 54 4.37 -4.30 12.23
CA ARG A 54 4.71 -3.85 13.59
C ARG A 54 5.59 -2.60 13.63
N ASP A 55 6.30 -2.30 12.55
CA ASP A 55 7.15 -1.12 12.43
C ASP A 55 6.43 0.05 11.73
N ILE A 56 5.25 -0.19 11.15
CA ILE A 56 4.46 0.79 10.37
C ILE A 56 3.35 1.43 11.22
N ALA A 57 2.76 0.67 12.15
CA ALA A 57 1.78 1.19 13.10
C ALA A 57 2.37 1.22 14.53
N PRO A 58 2.11 2.28 15.32
CA PRO A 58 2.50 2.34 16.72
C PRO A 58 1.74 1.34 17.61
#